data_AF-A0A820LTQ8-F1
#
_entry.id   AF-A0A820LTQ8-F1
#
_cell.length_a   1.000
_cell.length_b   1.000
_cell.length_c   1.000
_cell.angle_alpha   90.00
_cell.angle_beta   90.00
_cell.angle_gamma   90.00
#
_symmetry.space_group_name_H-M   'P 1'
#
loop_
_entity.id
_entity.type
_entity.pdbx_description
1 polymer ?
#
loop_
_entity_poly.entity_id
_entity_poly.type
_entity_poly.pdbx_seq_one_letter_code
_entity_poly.pdbx_strand_id
1 'polypeptide(L)'
;ICSSSTFKTDTIPVKYLMKISQKKSKKPSLCKLPKNIGLCQQSKLRMYYDSKTNKCKSFIYTGCRGNKNNFRSALACEKTCKK
;
A
#
# COMPACT_ATOMS: atom_id res chain seq x y z
N ILE A 1 17.65 41.90 -38.87
CA ILE A 1 16.21 41.55 -38.96
C ILE A 1 16.03 40.22 -38.25
N CYS A 2 15.63 40.22 -36.98
CA CYS A 2 15.34 38.97 -36.25
C CYS A 2 13.94 38.51 -36.65
N SER A 3 13.87 37.54 -37.55
CA SER A 3 12.59 36.98 -37.99
C SER A 3 12.01 36.10 -36.88
N SER A 4 10.93 36.57 -36.29
CA SER A 4 10.12 35.93 -35.27
C SER A 4 9.70 34.52 -35.69
N SER A 5 10.44 33.50 -35.25
CA SER A 5 10.00 32.11 -35.34
C SER A 5 9.02 31.89 -34.20
N THR A 6 7.74 31.79 -34.54
CA THR A 6 6.67 31.40 -33.62
C THR A 6 7.02 30.06 -32.98
N PHE A 7 7.34 30.07 -31.69
CA PHE A 7 7.38 28.85 -30.88
C PHE A 7 5.98 28.23 -30.94
N LYS A 8 5.87 27.06 -31.58
CA LYS A 8 4.71 26.20 -31.41
C LYS A 8 4.70 25.83 -29.93
N THR A 9 3.90 26.54 -29.14
CA THR A 9 3.64 26.11 -27.77
C THR A 9 2.84 24.83 -27.90
N ASP A 10 3.53 23.69 -27.78
CA ASP A 10 2.93 22.37 -27.66
C ASP A 10 1.98 22.42 -26.46
N THR A 11 0.72 22.76 -26.74
CA THR A 11 -0.32 22.82 -25.74
C THR A 11 -0.57 21.37 -25.36
N ILE A 12 -0.02 20.98 -24.20
CA ILE A 12 -0.21 19.65 -23.62
C ILE A 12 -1.73 19.39 -23.61
N PRO A 13 -2.23 18.39 -24.35
CA PRO A 13 -3.65 18.14 -24.42
C PRO A 13 -4.17 17.88 -23.00
N VAL A 14 -5.24 18.56 -22.58
CA VAL A 14 -5.84 18.45 -21.23
C VAL A 14 -6.18 17.01 -20.82
N LYS A 15 -6.24 16.08 -21.78
CA LYS A 15 -6.28 14.61 -21.57
C LYS A 15 -5.11 14.09 -20.73
N TYR A 16 -3.97 14.78 -20.78
CA TYR A 16 -2.77 14.50 -20.00
C TYR A 16 -2.92 14.94 -18.54
N LEU A 17 -3.59 16.07 -18.26
CA LEU A 17 -3.83 16.57 -16.90
C LEU A 17 -4.70 15.63 -16.06
N MET A 18 -5.65 14.92 -16.69
CA MET A 18 -6.47 13.90 -16.00
C MET A 18 -5.69 12.64 -15.59
N LYS A 19 -4.48 12.40 -16.15
CA LYS A 19 -3.59 11.29 -15.74
C LYS A 19 -2.69 11.61 -14.54
N ILE A 20 -2.62 12.87 -14.12
CA ILE A 20 -1.71 13.33 -13.05
C ILE A 20 -2.35 13.21 -11.65
N SER A 21 -3.68 12.98 -11.57
CA SER A 21 -4.41 12.84 -10.30
C SER A 21 -4.55 11.38 -9.80
N GLN A 22 -4.25 10.38 -10.64
CA GLN A 22 -4.57 8.97 -10.34
C GLN A 22 -3.37 8.03 -10.11
N LYS A 23 -2.18 8.53 -9.82
CA LYS A 23 -1.10 7.68 -9.27
C LYS A 23 -1.09 7.72 -7.74
N LYS A 24 -2.23 7.41 -7.11
CA LYS A 24 -2.23 7.04 -5.68
C LYS A 24 -1.79 5.57 -5.59
N SER A 25 -0.68 5.29 -4.90
CA SER A 25 -0.24 3.92 -4.65
C SER A 25 -1.37 3.16 -3.93
N LYS A 26 -2.13 2.33 -4.67
CA LYS A 26 -3.16 1.49 -4.05
C LYS A 26 -2.45 0.48 -3.15
N LYS A 27 -2.52 0.67 -1.83
CA LYS A 27 -2.05 -0.33 -0.85
C LYS A 27 -2.69 -1.68 -1.16
N PRO A 28 -1.94 -2.80 -1.08
CA PRO A 28 -2.48 -4.13 -1.32
C PRO A 28 -3.76 -4.38 -0.50
N SER A 29 -4.74 -5.07 -1.08
CA SER A 29 -6.01 -5.35 -0.39
C SER A 29 -5.83 -6.13 0.91
N LEU A 30 -4.79 -6.97 1.02
CA LEU A 30 -4.43 -7.67 2.25
C LEU A 30 -4.18 -6.71 3.42
N CYS A 31 -3.65 -5.51 3.16
CA CYS A 31 -3.37 -4.52 4.20
C CYS A 31 -4.64 -3.90 4.79
N LYS A 32 -5.81 -4.17 4.21
CA LYS A 32 -7.11 -3.72 4.72
C LYS A 32 -7.83 -4.79 5.54
N LEU A 33 -7.32 -6.03 5.55
CA LEU A 33 -7.92 -7.12 6.30
C LEU A 33 -7.69 -6.92 7.80
N PRO A 34 -8.61 -7.36 8.67
CA PRO A 34 -8.39 -7.34 10.12
C PRO A 34 -7.27 -8.30 10.53
N LYS A 35 -6.73 -8.16 11.75
CA LYS A 35 -5.91 -9.24 12.34
C LYS A 35 -6.77 -10.50 12.50
N ASN A 36 -6.22 -11.66 12.19
CA ASN A 36 -6.90 -12.94 12.36
C ASN A 36 -6.03 -13.89 13.18
N ILE A 37 -6.48 -14.17 14.41
CA ILE A 37 -5.80 -15.04 15.38
C ILE A 37 -5.74 -16.49 14.88
N GLY A 38 -6.72 -16.95 14.10
CA GLY A 38 -6.82 -18.35 13.66
C GLY A 38 -7.51 -19.26 14.69
N LEU A 39 -7.69 -20.54 14.34
CA LEU A 39 -8.44 -21.52 15.14
C LEU A 39 -7.59 -22.67 15.71
N CYS A 40 -6.27 -22.60 15.59
CA CYS A 40 -5.36 -23.61 16.12
C CYS A 40 -4.95 -23.27 17.57
N GLN A 41 -3.97 -24.01 18.13
CA GLN A 41 -3.53 -23.86 19.53
C GLN A 41 -2.05 -23.47 19.69
N GLN A 42 -1.35 -23.12 18.60
CA GLN A 42 0.03 -22.64 18.71
C GLN A 42 0.03 -21.18 19.20
N SER A 43 1.18 -20.68 19.64
CA SER A 43 1.35 -19.25 19.92
C SER A 43 2.52 -18.73 19.12
N LYS A 44 2.25 -17.94 18.08
CA LYS A 44 3.28 -17.37 17.19
C LYS A 44 3.14 -15.86 17.17
N LEU A 45 4.20 -15.16 17.57
CA LEU A 45 4.26 -13.71 17.40
C LEU A 45 4.32 -13.37 15.91
N ARG A 46 3.36 -12.59 15.45
CA ARG A 46 3.25 -12.13 14.06
C ARG A 46 2.93 -10.65 14.03
N MET A 47 3.08 -10.05 12.85
CA MET A 47 2.77 -8.65 12.60
C MET A 47 1.56 -8.55 11.68
N TYR A 48 0.69 -7.58 11.91
CA TYR A 48 -0.38 -7.20 11.00
C TYR A 48 -0.35 -5.69 10.77
N TYR A 49 -0.85 -5.26 9.62
CA TYR A 49 -1.02 -3.84 9.32
C TYR A 49 -2.35 -3.34 9.86
N ASP A 50 -2.31 -2.32 10.71
CA ASP A 50 -3.48 -1.59 11.19
C ASP A 50 -3.71 -0.38 10.29
N SER A 51 -4.74 -0.46 9.44
CA SER A 51 -5.12 0.60 8.51
C SER A 51 -5.66 1.84 9.21
N LYS A 52 -6.19 1.73 10.44
CA LYS A 52 -6.70 2.86 11.22
C LYS A 52 -5.55 3.73 11.71
N THR A 53 -4.50 3.10 12.22
CA THR A 53 -3.31 3.82 12.73
C THR A 53 -2.20 3.95 11.70
N ASN A 54 -2.36 3.38 10.50
CA ASN A 54 -1.32 3.26 9.47
C ASN A 54 0.01 2.66 9.96
N LYS A 55 -0.04 1.70 10.90
CA LYS A 55 1.15 1.12 11.54
C LYS A 55 1.09 -0.41 11.54
N CYS A 56 2.25 -1.04 11.48
CA CYS A 56 2.37 -2.48 11.72
C CYS A 56 2.41 -2.74 13.23
N LYS A 57 1.54 -3.62 13.72
CA LYS A 57 1.42 -3.99 15.13
C LYS A 57 1.60 -5.50 15.30
N SER A 58 2.11 -5.91 16.45
CA SER A 58 2.25 -7.32 16.80
C SER A 58 0.90 -7.91 17.25
N PHE A 59 0.73 -9.20 17.02
CA PHE A 59 -0.38 -10.00 17.54
C PHE A 59 0.02 -11.47 17.64
N ILE A 60 -0.73 -12.24 18.43
CA ILE A 60 -0.55 -13.69 18.54
C ILE A 60 -1.39 -14.39 17.48
N TYR A 61 -0.73 -15.25 16.69
CA TYR A 61 -1.35 -16.11 15.68
C TYR A 61 -1.27 -17.57 16.11
N THR A 62 -2.37 -18.30 15.96
CA THR A 62 -2.50 -19.66 16.47
C THR A 62 -1.93 -20.75 15.56
N GLY A 63 -1.40 -20.37 14.40
CA GLY A 63 -0.68 -21.27 13.51
C GLY A 63 -1.46 -21.69 12.26
N CYS A 64 -2.79 -21.65 12.26
CA CYS A 64 -3.62 -21.99 11.09
C CYS A 64 -4.82 -21.06 10.89
N ARG A 65 -5.42 -21.11 9.69
CA ARG A 65 -6.65 -20.37 9.31
C ARG A 65 -6.61 -18.85 9.54
N GLY A 66 -5.41 -18.27 9.51
CA GLY A 66 -5.21 -16.82 9.45
C GLY A 66 -5.55 -16.25 8.06
N ASN A 67 -5.45 -14.93 7.92
CA ASN A 67 -5.57 -14.26 6.62
C ASN A 67 -4.20 -13.75 6.15
N LYS A 68 -4.16 -13.09 4.99
CA LYS A 68 -2.93 -12.56 4.38
C LYS A 68 -2.35 -11.34 5.10
N ASN A 69 -3.06 -10.72 6.05
CA ASN A 69 -2.51 -9.66 6.89
C ASN A 69 -1.76 -10.26 8.10
N ASN A 70 -0.75 -11.06 7.79
CA ASN A 70 0.03 -11.82 8.76
C ASN A 70 1.47 -11.95 8.26
N PHE A 71 2.38 -11.22 8.89
CA PHE A 71 3.78 -11.12 8.52
C PHE A 71 4.68 -11.66 9.64
N ARG A 72 5.83 -12.21 9.26
CA ARG A 72 6.84 -12.73 10.21
C ARG A 72 7.64 -11.63 10.90
N SER A 73 7.76 -10.44 10.30
CA SER A 73 8.54 -9.33 10.83
C SER A 73 7.88 -7.98 10.58
N ALA A 74 8.24 -6.98 11.38
CA ALA A 74 7.74 -5.61 11.23
C ALA A 74 8.16 -5.03 9.87
N LEU A 75 9.43 -5.23 9.48
CA LEU A 75 9.98 -4.78 8.20
C LEU A 75 9.19 -5.34 7.00
N ALA A 76 8.82 -6.63 7.02
CA ALA A 76 8.04 -7.23 5.94
C ALA A 76 6.64 -6.62 5.84
N CYS A 77 6.00 -6.36 6.98
CA CYS A 77 4.71 -5.68 7.03
C CYS A 77 4.80 -4.25 6.48
N GLU A 78 5.81 -3.48 6.90
CA GLU A 78 5.99 -2.10 6.46
C GLU A 78 6.31 -2.02 4.96
N LYS A 79 7.25 -2.82 4.45
CA LYS A 79 7.54 -2.88 3.00
C LYS A 79 6.31 -3.21 2.16
N THR A 80 5.41 -4.04 2.69
CA THR A 80 4.21 -4.47 1.95
C THR A 80 3.11 -3.41 1.98
N CYS A 81 2.85 -2.82 3.14
CA CYS A 81 1.64 -2.04 3.40
C CYS A 81 1.87 -0.54 3.60
N LYS A 82 3.10 -0.11 3.86
CA LYS A 82 3.49 1.28 4.14
C LYS A 82 4.23 1.87 2.92
N LYS A 83 3.59 1.77 1.75
CA LYS A 83 3.99 2.43 0.49
C LYS A 83 3.34 3.79 0.34
#